data_AF-A0A537F457-F1
#
_entry.id   AF-A0A537F457-F1
#
_cell.length_a   1.000
_cell.length_b   1.000
_cell.length_c   1.000
_cell.angle_alpha   90.00
_cell.angle_beta   90.00
_cell.angle_gamma   90.00
#
_symmetry.space_group_name_H-M   'P 1'
#
loop_
_entity.id
_entity.type
_entity.pdbx_description
1 polymer ?
#
loop_
_entity_poly.entity_id
_entity_poly.type
_entity_poly.pdbx_seq_one_letter_code
_entity_poly.pdbx_strand_id
1 'polypeptide(L)'
;MPGRDFTGIGRYEYYSQYSPTNMHGQIQVYKTPDLAPQPNGDGVVNILDMATVGLAFGSIPGGAHWNIAADMDNNGKIDILDVAFAAIYFGKSV
;
A
#
# COMPACT_ATOMS: atom_id res chain seq x y z
N MET A 1 1.39 -10.60 13.57
CA MET A 1 2.00 -10.60 12.22
C MET A 1 0.88 -10.94 11.25
N PRO A 2 0.68 -10.16 10.17
CA PRO A 2 -0.27 -10.53 9.11
C PRO A 2 0.01 -11.95 8.63
N GLY A 3 -1.04 -12.65 8.22
CA GLY A 3 -0.95 -14.03 7.73
C GLY A 3 0.14 -14.14 6.66
N ARG A 4 0.84 -15.27 6.62
CA ARG A 4 1.88 -15.56 5.61
C ARG A 4 1.28 -15.80 4.21
N ASP A 5 0.19 -15.13 3.88
CA ASP A 5 -0.54 -15.28 2.63
C ASP A 5 -0.10 -14.26 1.57
N PHE A 6 0.86 -13.38 1.88
CA PHE A 6 1.43 -12.36 0.99
C PHE A 6 0.40 -11.44 0.30
N THR A 7 -0.88 -11.52 0.70
CA THR A 7 -1.98 -10.69 0.18
C THR A 7 -1.83 -9.22 0.58
N GLY A 8 -0.99 -8.94 1.57
CA GLY A 8 -0.78 -7.60 2.10
C GLY A 8 -1.91 -7.10 3.00
N ILE A 9 -3.02 -7.83 3.15
CA ILE A 9 -4.15 -7.42 3.98
C ILE A 9 -3.83 -7.62 5.46
N GLY A 10 -4.05 -6.60 6.28
CA GLY A 10 -3.84 -6.71 7.72
C GLY A 10 -3.51 -5.41 8.43
N ARG A 11 -3.33 -5.51 9.74
CA ARG A 11 -2.86 -4.40 10.58
C ARG A 11 -1.34 -4.43 10.63
N TYR A 12 -0.73 -3.31 10.26
CA TYR A 12 0.71 -3.09 10.37
C TYR A 12 0.96 -2.03 11.42
N GLU A 13 1.99 -2.25 12.22
CA GLU A 13 2.50 -1.29 13.17
C GLU A 13 3.86 -0.82 12.68
N TYR A 14 3.99 0.48 12.46
CA TYR A 14 5.26 1.11 12.10
C TYR A 14 5.74 1.91 13.30
N TYR A 15 7.05 1.89 13.54
CA TYR A 15 7.66 2.55 14.67
C TYR A 15 9.05 3.08 14.32
N SER A 16 9.44 4.17 14.96
CA SER A 16 10.80 4.68 14.91
C SER A 16 11.74 3.71 15.61
N GLN A 17 12.83 3.34 14.94
CA GLN A 17 13.89 2.54 15.56
C GLN A 17 14.57 3.28 16.73
N TYR A 18 14.50 4.61 16.76
CA TYR A 18 15.11 5.45 17.79
C TYR A 18 14.16 5.77 18.95
N SER A 19 12.84 5.69 18.74
CA SER A 19 11.83 5.91 19.79
C SER A 19 10.58 5.05 19.57
N PRO A 20 10.69 3.73 19.77
CA PRO A 20 9.64 2.79 19.38
C PRO A 20 8.35 2.92 20.21
N THR A 21 8.43 3.48 21.43
CA THR A 21 7.26 3.65 22.31
C THR A 21 6.48 4.93 22.05
N ASN A 22 7.15 5.99 21.58
CA ASN A 22 6.54 7.32 21.47
C ASN A 22 6.30 7.73 20.01
N MET A 23 6.99 7.08 19.06
CA MET A 23 6.89 7.35 17.63
C MET A 23 6.49 6.09 16.89
N HIS A 24 5.30 5.58 17.20
CA HIS A 24 4.68 4.46 16.50
C HIS A 24 3.28 4.83 16.01
N GLY A 25 2.81 4.11 15.00
CA GLY A 25 1.49 4.24 14.43
C GLY A 25 1.06 2.93 13.80
N GLN A 26 -0.19 2.87 13.38
CA GLN A 26 -0.76 1.68 12.78
C GLN A 26 -1.54 2.03 11.54
N ILE A 27 -1.45 1.15 10.55
CA ILE A 27 -2.22 1.20 9.32
C ILE A 27 -2.98 -0.11 9.18
N GLN A 28 -4.26 -0.02 8.85
CA GLN A 28 -5.10 -1.17 8.53
C GLN A 28 -5.27 -1.21 7.03
N VAL A 29 -4.65 -2.21 6.41
CA VAL A 29 -4.69 -2.39 4.96
C VAL A 29 -5.79 -3.37 4.59
N TYR A 30 -6.49 -3.07 3.50
CA TYR A 30 -7.62 -3.83 2.98
C TYR A 30 -7.41 -4.36 1.56
N LYS A 31 -6.35 -3.92 0.87
CA LYS A 31 -6.09 -4.25 -0.54
C LYS A 31 -4.67 -4.79 -0.73
N THR A 32 -4.49 -5.55 -1.81
CA THR A 32 -3.19 -6.06 -2.22
C THR A 32 -2.31 -4.94 -2.79
N PRO A 33 -0.98 -4.98 -2.55
CA PRO A 33 -0.01 -4.09 -3.18
C PRO A 33 0.32 -4.46 -4.65
N ASP A 34 -0.23 -5.57 -5.16
CA ASP A 34 -0.10 -5.99 -6.57
C ASP A 34 -1.25 -5.39 -7.41
N LEU A 35 -0.93 -4.36 -8.19
CA LEU A 35 -1.85 -3.43 -8.85
C LEU A 35 -1.79 -3.51 -10.40
N ALA A 36 -0.77 -4.13 -10.99
CA ALA A 36 -0.48 -4.07 -12.43
C ALA A 36 -1.11 -5.22 -13.26
N PRO A 37 -1.66 -4.95 -14.47
CA PRO A 37 -2.50 -3.83 -14.85
C PRO A 37 -3.98 -4.27 -14.83
N GLN A 38 -4.51 -4.45 -13.62
CA GLN A 38 -5.91 -4.78 -13.26
C GLN A 38 -6.45 -6.21 -13.52
N PRO A 39 -7.43 -6.67 -12.71
CA PRO A 39 -7.76 -6.26 -11.34
C PRO A 39 -6.98 -7.06 -10.28
N ASN A 40 -6.23 -8.09 -10.68
CA ASN A 40 -5.62 -9.08 -9.78
C ASN A 40 -4.12 -9.27 -10.06
N GLY A 41 -3.43 -8.21 -10.47
CA GLY A 41 -1.98 -8.20 -10.49
C GLY A 41 -1.31 -9.15 -11.48
N ASP A 42 0.03 -9.08 -11.56
CA ASP A 42 0.84 -10.07 -12.28
C ASP A 42 1.43 -11.15 -11.35
N GLY A 43 1.02 -11.11 -10.07
CA GLY A 43 1.48 -12.00 -9.02
C GLY A 43 2.82 -11.55 -8.43
N VAL A 44 3.37 -10.39 -8.80
CA VAL A 44 4.64 -9.86 -8.29
C VAL A 44 4.58 -8.34 -8.12
N VAL A 45 4.73 -7.86 -6.89
CA VAL A 45 4.86 -6.42 -6.64
C VAL A 45 6.16 -5.91 -7.23
N ASN A 46 6.07 -5.13 -8.30
CA ASN A 46 7.19 -4.61 -9.07
C ASN A 46 7.04 -3.10 -9.33
N ILE A 47 7.87 -2.58 -10.26
CA ILE A 47 7.93 -1.14 -10.52
C ILE A 47 6.62 -0.59 -11.12
N LEU A 48 5.82 -1.41 -11.78
CA LEU A 48 4.53 -1.00 -12.35
C LEU A 48 3.50 -0.73 -11.25
N ASP A 49 3.51 -1.49 -10.17
CA ASP A 49 2.65 -1.27 -9.00
C ASP A 49 3.04 0.03 -8.30
N MET A 50 4.34 0.22 -8.08
CA MET A 50 4.88 1.46 -7.50
C MET A 50 4.55 2.67 -8.37
N ALA A 51 4.62 2.54 -9.70
CA ALA A 51 4.24 3.60 -10.63
C ALA A 51 2.73 3.88 -10.57
N THR A 52 1.90 2.85 -10.38
CA THR A 52 0.44 2.99 -10.23
C THR A 52 0.09 3.80 -8.97
N VAL A 53 0.73 3.52 -7.83
CA VAL A 53 0.55 4.33 -6.62
C VAL A 53 1.10 5.75 -6.82
N GLY A 54 2.29 5.87 -7.42
CA GLY A 54 2.93 7.17 -7.66
C GLY A 54 2.13 8.10 -8.58
N LEU A 55 1.48 7.56 -9.61
CA LEU A 55 0.60 8.32 -10.51
C LEU A 55 -0.66 8.84 -9.82
N ALA A 56 -1.15 8.11 -8.81
CA ALA A 56 -2.34 8.47 -8.05
C ALA A 56 -2.04 9.27 -6.76
N PHE A 57 -0.77 9.47 -6.45
CA PHE A 57 -0.31 10.11 -5.21
C PHE A 57 -0.92 11.51 -5.03
N GLY A 58 -1.42 11.78 -3.82
CA GLY A 58 -2.05 13.04 -3.44
C GLY A 58 -3.48 13.21 -3.95
N SER A 59 -4.03 12.26 -4.69
CA SER A 59 -5.42 12.30 -5.15
C SER A 59 -6.41 11.83 -4.08
N ILE A 60 -7.67 12.23 -4.26
CA ILE A 60 -8.82 11.90 -3.42
C ILE A 60 -9.99 11.46 -4.32
N PRO A 61 -11.05 10.81 -3.79
CA PRO A 61 -12.21 10.40 -4.57
C PRO A 61 -12.77 11.52 -5.46
N GLY A 62 -12.94 11.21 -6.75
CA GLY A 62 -13.40 12.17 -7.76
C GLY A 62 -12.31 13.02 -8.42
N GLY A 63 -11.06 12.92 -7.97
CA GLY A 63 -9.91 13.57 -8.60
C GLY A 63 -9.50 12.89 -9.92
N ALA A 64 -8.87 13.65 -10.82
CA ALA A 64 -8.47 13.20 -12.16
C ALA A 64 -7.50 12.00 -12.17
N HIS A 65 -6.72 11.85 -11.09
CA HIS A 65 -5.74 10.76 -10.92
C HIS A 65 -6.15 9.77 -9.83
N TRP A 66 -7.41 9.82 -9.36
CA TRP A 66 -7.90 8.89 -8.35
C TRP A 66 -7.86 7.46 -8.87
N ASN A 67 -7.12 6.62 -8.17
CA ASN A 67 -7.14 5.18 -8.39
C ASN A 67 -7.55 4.49 -7.10
N ILE A 68 -8.77 3.96 -7.07
CA ILE A 68 -9.28 3.26 -5.89
C ILE A 68 -8.39 2.08 -5.50
N ALA A 69 -7.68 1.42 -6.42
CA ALA A 69 -6.79 0.31 -6.07
C ALA A 69 -5.56 0.78 -5.27
N ALA A 70 -5.10 2.02 -5.47
CA ALA A 70 -3.93 2.58 -4.81
C ALA A 70 -4.22 3.17 -3.42
N ASP A 71 -5.48 3.38 -3.05
CA ASP A 71 -5.93 3.71 -1.68
C ASP A 71 -6.07 2.40 -0.88
N MET A 72 -4.96 1.87 -0.37
CA MET A 72 -4.90 0.49 0.14
C MET A 72 -5.48 0.36 1.56
N ASP A 73 -5.50 1.45 2.32
CA ASP A 73 -6.14 1.52 3.63
C ASP A 73 -7.57 2.09 3.61
N ASN A 74 -8.11 2.40 2.42
CA ASN A 74 -9.46 2.95 2.21
C ASN A 74 -9.73 4.25 2.99
N ASN A 75 -8.71 5.05 3.25
CA ASN A 75 -8.89 6.29 4.00
C ASN A 75 -9.40 7.46 3.11
N GLY A 76 -9.53 7.23 1.79
CA GLY A 76 -9.99 8.22 0.84
C GLY A 76 -8.91 9.23 0.41
N LYS A 77 -7.63 8.90 0.63
CA LYS A 77 -6.46 9.66 0.20
C LYS A 77 -5.38 8.66 -0.19
N ILE A 78 -4.65 8.98 -1.25
CA ILE A 78 -3.46 8.20 -1.61
C ILE A 78 -2.26 8.98 -1.16
N ASP A 79 -1.55 8.49 -0.14
CA ASP A 79 -0.45 9.21 0.48
C ASP A 79 0.80 8.34 0.72
N ILE A 80 1.70 8.81 1.58
CA ILE A 80 2.97 8.16 1.83
C ILE A 80 2.81 6.80 2.53
N LEU A 81 1.71 6.57 3.24
CA LEU A 81 1.44 5.28 3.87
C LEU A 81 1.12 4.21 2.83
N ASP A 82 0.37 4.55 1.78
CA ASP A 82 0.12 3.65 0.66
C ASP A 82 1.43 3.31 -0.08
N VAL A 83 2.25 4.33 -0.37
CA VAL A 83 3.55 4.13 -1.01
C VAL A 83 4.47 3.25 -0.16
N ALA A 84 4.56 3.52 1.14
CA ALA A 84 5.39 2.75 2.05
C ALA A 84 4.91 1.30 2.14
N PHE A 85 3.61 1.08 2.16
CA PHE A 85 3.02 -0.25 2.18
C PHE A 85 3.35 -1.04 0.91
N ALA A 86 3.16 -0.48 -0.29
CA ALA A 86 3.55 -1.15 -1.54
C ALA A 86 5.06 -1.46 -1.56
N ALA A 87 5.89 -0.53 -1.09
CA ALA A 87 7.35 -0.70 -1.06
C ALA A 87 7.82 -1.84 -0.15
N ILE A 88 7.12 -2.12 0.96
CA ILE A 88 7.43 -3.25 1.86
C ILE A 88 7.36 -4.59 1.12
N TYR A 89 6.46 -4.69 0.13
CA TYR A 89 6.22 -5.91 -0.64
C TYR A 89 7.00 -5.95 -1.96
N PHE A 90 7.81 -4.96 -2.27
CA PHE A 90 8.54 -4.91 -3.53
C PHE A 90 9.41 -6.17 -3.76
N GLY A 91 9.24 -6.78 -4.92
CA GLY A 91 9.88 -8.03 -5.33
C GLY A 91 9.29 -9.30 -4.69
N LYS A 92 8.17 -9.20 -3.96
CA LYS A 92 7.44 -10.36 -3.42
C LYS A 92 6.37 -10.82 -4.40
N SER A 93 6.18 -12.14 -4.43
CA SER A 93 5.02 -12.75 -5.07
C SER A 93 3.85 -12.81 -4.11
N VAL A 94 2.65 -12.54 -4.62
CA VAL A 94 1.36 -12.58 -3.89
C VAL A 94 0.70 -13.93 -4.04
#